data_AF-A0AAW9KKB3-F1
#
_entry.id   AF-A0AAW9KKB3-F1
#
_cell.length_a   1.000
_cell.length_b   1.000
_cell.length_c   1.000
_cell.angle_alpha   90.00
_cell.angle_beta   90.00
_cell.angle_gamma   90.00
#
_symmetry.space_group_name_H-M   'P 1'
#
loop_
_entity.id
_entity.type
_entity.pdbx_description
1 polymer ?
#
loop_
_entity_poly.entity_id
_entity_poly.type
_entity_poly.pdbx_seq_one_letter_code
_entity_poly.pdbx_strand_id
1 'polypeptide(L)'
;FKDIAYAFAGVPGYGESLDDMEKIDKAIKEVMEVPYSIDNDAVNGWAGGTACKPGINVVAGTGSIAYGRNAEGKLARCGGFGPGIGDDGSAYWIALRTINEYTKQKDGRKERTALYDILEKEYNITYQYEIVDVVFN
;
A
#
# COMPACT_ATOMS: atom_id res chain seq x y z
N PHE A 1 -11.01 13.78 26.53
CA PHE A 1 -9.94 12.79 26.76
C PHE A 1 -9.91 12.14 28.15
N LYS A 2 -10.70 12.58 29.15
CA LYS A 2 -10.63 12.02 30.52
C LYS A 2 -11.06 10.55 30.66
N ASP A 3 -11.73 9.98 29.66
CA ASP A 3 -12.21 8.59 29.67
C ASP A 3 -11.36 7.62 28.81
N ILE A 4 -10.25 8.10 28.23
CA ILE A 4 -9.38 7.27 27.36
C ILE A 4 -8.10 6.91 28.14
N ALA A 5 -7.92 5.61 28.41
CA ALA A 5 -6.74 5.11 29.11
C ALA A 5 -5.50 5.01 28.23
N TYR A 6 -5.68 4.71 26.93
CA TYR A 6 -4.58 4.51 25.99
C TYR A 6 -5.05 4.66 24.53
N ALA A 7 -4.14 5.07 23.65
CA ALA A 7 -4.36 5.08 22.20
C ALA A 7 -3.25 4.32 21.45
N PHE A 8 -3.62 3.50 20.47
CA PHE A 8 -2.66 2.91 19.53
C PHE A 8 -2.90 3.53 18.16
N ALA A 9 -1.89 4.22 17.62
CA ALA A 9 -1.94 4.81 16.29
C ALA A 9 -1.27 3.87 15.28
N GLY A 10 -2.07 3.24 14.44
CA GLY A 10 -1.56 2.52 13.26
C GLY A 10 -1.45 3.50 12.10
N VAL A 11 -0.22 3.80 11.67
CA VAL A 11 0.05 4.83 10.67
C VAL A 11 0.70 4.18 9.43
N PRO A 12 0.14 4.37 8.22
CA PRO A 12 0.77 3.91 6.99
C PRO A 12 2.17 4.50 6.85
N GLY A 13 3.15 3.70 6.41
CA GLY A 13 4.53 4.15 6.25
C GLY A 13 5.37 4.16 7.55
N TYR A 14 4.77 3.99 8.73
CA TYR A 14 5.55 3.90 9.97
C TYR A 14 6.40 2.61 9.95
N GLY A 15 7.69 2.74 10.25
CA GLY A 15 8.65 1.62 10.17
C GLY A 15 9.23 1.37 8.78
N GLU A 16 8.88 2.17 7.76
CA GLU A 16 9.35 1.99 6.37
C GLU A 16 10.48 2.95 5.99
N SER A 17 10.57 4.09 6.67
CA SER A 17 11.56 5.15 6.44
C SER A 17 11.93 5.81 7.77
N LEU A 18 13.23 5.99 8.05
CA LEU A 18 13.68 6.63 9.29
C LEU A 18 13.24 8.10 9.36
N ASP A 19 13.30 8.81 8.23
CA ASP A 19 12.91 10.22 8.13
C ASP A 19 11.40 10.40 8.32
N ASP A 20 10.58 9.51 7.74
CA ASP A 20 9.13 9.59 7.90
C ASP A 20 8.69 9.18 9.30
N MET A 21 9.36 8.21 9.93
CA MET A 21 9.10 7.90 11.34
C MET A 21 9.30 9.11 12.25
N GLU A 22 10.38 9.89 12.07
CA GLU A 22 10.62 11.08 12.88
C GLU A 22 9.51 12.14 12.68
N LYS A 23 9.09 12.36 11.42
CA LYS A 23 7.99 13.29 11.10
C LYS A 23 6.65 12.82 11.69
N ILE A 24 6.35 11.52 11.59
CA ILE A 24 5.12 10.92 12.13
C ILE A 24 5.13 11.03 13.65
N ASP A 25 6.23 10.67 14.31
CA ASP A 25 6.37 10.76 15.77
C ASP A 25 6.11 12.19 16.25
N LYS A 26 6.68 13.19 15.55
CA LYS A 26 6.45 14.60 15.86
C LYS A 26 4.99 15.00 15.67
N ALA A 27 4.39 14.66 14.52
CA ALA A 27 3.01 15.02 14.21
C ALA A 27 2.00 14.39 15.20
N ILE A 28 2.18 13.11 15.54
CA ILE A 28 1.31 12.42 16.51
C ILE A 28 1.49 13.00 17.91
N LYS A 29 2.72 13.33 18.31
CA LYS A 29 3.01 13.96 19.60
C LYS A 29 2.31 15.32 19.77
N GLU A 30 2.15 16.08 18.69
CA GLU A 30 1.48 17.39 18.72
C GLU A 30 -0.04 17.29 18.99
N VAL A 31 -0.66 16.13 18.72
CA VAL A 31 -2.12 15.94 18.83
C VAL A 31 -2.56 14.96 19.90
N MET A 32 -1.68 14.08 20.39
CA MET A 32 -2.02 13.07 21.39
C MET A 32 -1.95 13.62 22.82
N GLU A 33 -3.09 13.62 23.50
CA GLU A 33 -3.21 14.08 24.89
C GLU A 33 -3.28 12.92 25.92
N VAL A 34 -3.19 11.67 25.47
CA VAL A 34 -3.30 10.46 26.29
C VAL A 34 -2.06 9.58 26.09
N PRO A 35 -1.76 8.63 26.99
CA PRO A 35 -0.70 7.66 26.73
C PRO A 35 -0.92 6.91 25.40
N TYR A 36 0.13 6.79 24.59
CA TYR A 36 0.01 6.21 23.25
C TYR A 36 1.24 5.42 22.80
N SER A 37 1.05 4.62 21.75
CA SER A 37 2.12 4.04 20.92
C SER A 37 1.77 4.19 19.45
N ILE A 38 2.80 4.14 18.60
CA ILE A 38 2.69 4.21 17.15
C ILE A 38 3.32 2.95 16.57
N ASP A 39 2.70 2.38 15.55
CA ASP A 39 3.30 1.35 14.72
C ASP A 39 2.70 1.42 13.30
N ASN A 40 3.15 0.54 12.41
CA ASN A 40 2.61 0.37 11.08
C ASN A 40 1.10 0.02 11.13
N ASP A 41 0.33 0.53 10.17
CA ASP A 41 -1.11 0.26 10.05
C ASP A 41 -1.45 -1.24 9.91
N ALA A 42 -0.53 -2.04 9.37
CA ALA A 42 -0.69 -3.50 9.29
C ALA A 42 -0.87 -4.17 10.66
N VAL A 43 -0.39 -3.57 11.76
CA VAL A 43 -0.62 -4.06 13.13
C VAL A 43 -2.09 -3.96 13.52
N ASN A 44 -2.75 -2.85 13.16
CA ASN A 44 -4.18 -2.67 13.40
C ASN A 44 -5.00 -3.67 12.58
N GLY A 45 -4.63 -3.88 11.31
CA GLY A 45 -5.26 -4.90 10.47
C GLY A 45 -5.13 -6.30 11.07
N TRP A 46 -3.95 -6.66 11.58
CA TRP A 46 -3.76 -7.92 12.30
C TRP A 46 -4.56 -8.00 13.59
N ALA A 47 -4.51 -6.98 14.44
CA ALA A 47 -5.23 -6.97 15.71
C ALA A 47 -6.74 -7.09 15.50
N GLY A 48 -7.29 -6.33 14.54
CA GLY A 48 -8.71 -6.36 14.20
C GLY A 48 -9.13 -7.69 13.55
N GLY A 49 -8.34 -8.22 12.62
CA GLY A 49 -8.67 -9.46 11.91
C GLY A 49 -8.50 -10.73 12.76
N THR A 50 -7.59 -10.71 13.73
CA THR A 50 -7.27 -11.90 14.55
C THR A 50 -7.74 -11.80 16.00
N ALA A 51 -8.32 -10.67 16.42
CA ALA A 51 -8.57 -10.34 17.83
C ALA A 51 -7.30 -10.50 18.69
N CYS A 52 -6.17 -10.02 18.18
CA CYS A 52 -4.84 -10.11 18.78
C CYS A 52 -4.32 -11.54 19.01
N LYS A 53 -4.89 -12.55 18.33
CA LYS A 53 -4.43 -13.94 18.41
C LYS A 53 -3.36 -14.22 17.34
N PRO A 54 -2.57 -15.32 17.49
CA PRO A 54 -1.60 -15.71 16.47
C PRO A 54 -2.24 -15.84 15.09
N GLY A 55 -1.57 -15.30 14.07
CA GLY A 55 -2.11 -15.25 12.73
C GLY A 55 -1.35 -14.29 11.82
N ILE A 56 -1.77 -14.26 10.56
CA ILE A 56 -1.20 -13.41 9.51
C ILE A 56 -2.31 -12.52 8.96
N ASN A 57 -1.99 -11.24 8.79
CA ASN A 57 -2.76 -10.26 8.07
C ASN A 57 -2.04 -9.93 6.76
N VAL A 58 -2.80 -9.90 5.66
CA VAL A 58 -2.29 -9.50 4.33
C VAL A 58 -3.12 -8.33 3.86
N VAL A 59 -2.45 -7.19 3.70
CA VAL A 59 -3.03 -5.96 3.16
C VAL A 59 -2.71 -5.91 1.66
N ALA A 60 -3.74 -5.76 0.84
CA ALA A 60 -3.64 -5.56 -0.60
C ALA A 60 -4.57 -4.41 -1.01
N GLY A 61 -4.07 -3.19 -0.86
CA GLY A 61 -4.76 -1.94 -1.21
C GLY A 61 -3.98 -1.20 -2.29
N THR A 62 -3.78 0.11 -2.11
CA THR A 62 -2.90 0.90 -2.98
C THR A 62 -1.47 0.33 -3.01
N GLY A 63 -0.93 0.00 -1.83
CA GLY A 63 0.28 -0.80 -1.64
C GLY A 63 -0.05 -2.19 -1.08
N SER A 64 0.97 -3.00 -0.77
CA SER A 64 0.76 -4.32 -0.15
C SER A 64 1.80 -4.67 0.90
N ILE A 65 1.35 -5.34 1.95
CA ILE A 65 2.18 -5.77 3.08
C ILE A 65 1.55 -6.98 3.76
N ALA A 66 2.39 -7.94 4.18
CA ALA A 66 2.00 -9.01 5.08
C ALA A 66 2.65 -8.80 6.45
N TYR A 67 1.85 -9.00 7.50
CA TYR A 67 2.25 -8.90 8.90
C TYR A 67 1.72 -10.10 9.67
N GLY A 68 2.49 -10.68 10.58
CA GLY A 68 1.97 -11.74 11.45
C GLY A 68 2.71 -11.88 12.76
N ARG A 69 2.02 -12.44 13.75
CA ARG A 69 2.61 -12.85 15.03
C ARG A 69 2.31 -14.31 15.30
N ASN A 70 3.29 -15.06 15.78
CA ASN A 70 3.11 -16.45 16.22
C ASN A 70 2.64 -16.52 17.70
N ALA A 71 2.42 -17.73 18.21
CA ALA A 71 1.99 -17.96 19.60
C ALA A 71 3.02 -17.54 20.67
N GLU A 72 4.29 -17.42 20.30
CA GLU A 72 5.37 -16.94 21.16
C GLU A 72 5.50 -15.41 21.13
N GLY A 73 4.64 -14.72 20.36
CA GLY A 73 4.69 -13.28 20.16
C GLY A 73 5.74 -12.83 19.14
N LYS A 74 6.42 -13.75 18.46
CA LYS A 74 7.41 -13.42 17.42
C LYS A 74 6.72 -12.82 16.20
N LEU A 75 7.22 -11.66 15.79
CA LEU A 75 6.78 -10.91 14.63
C LEU A 75 7.47 -11.39 13.34
N ALA A 76 6.72 -11.40 12.24
CA ALA A 76 7.26 -11.42 10.88
C ALA A 76 6.53 -10.39 10.00
N ARG A 77 7.27 -9.76 9.09
CA ARG A 77 6.76 -8.82 8.07
C ARG A 77 7.35 -9.20 6.70
N CYS A 78 6.56 -9.06 5.65
CA CYS A 78 7.00 -9.23 4.26
C CYS A 78 6.34 -8.16 3.37
N GLY A 79 7.11 -7.56 2.45
CA GLY A 79 6.63 -6.45 1.62
C GLY A 79 6.52 -5.11 2.36
N GLY A 80 5.75 -4.19 1.79
CA GLY A 80 5.69 -2.79 2.23
C GLY A 80 6.98 -2.02 1.98
N PHE A 81 7.60 -2.25 0.82
CA PHE A 81 8.74 -1.44 0.32
C PHE A 81 8.27 -0.30 -0.59
N GLY A 82 6.96 -0.23 -0.87
CA GLY A 82 6.36 0.82 -1.64
C GLY A 82 6.34 0.57 -3.16
N PRO A 83 5.72 1.51 -3.90
CA PRO A 83 5.58 1.43 -5.36
C PRO A 83 6.90 1.31 -6.10
N GLY A 84 6.95 0.44 -7.12
CA GLY A 84 8.08 0.33 -8.06
C GLY A 84 9.26 -0.55 -7.61
N ILE A 85 9.43 -0.77 -6.30
CA ILE A 85 10.46 -1.66 -5.73
C ILE A 85 9.87 -2.74 -4.81
N GLY A 86 8.55 -2.84 -4.73
CA GLY A 86 7.82 -3.82 -3.95
C GLY A 86 6.32 -3.74 -4.24
N ASP A 87 5.52 -3.90 -3.19
CA ASP A 87 4.05 -3.90 -3.23
C ASP A 87 3.46 -4.89 -4.25
N ASP A 88 4.08 -6.06 -4.40
CA ASP A 88 3.56 -7.11 -5.27
C ASP A 88 2.12 -7.49 -4.88
N GLY A 89 1.24 -7.57 -5.89
CA GLY A 89 -0.19 -7.84 -5.69
C GLY A 89 -1.03 -6.65 -5.22
N SER A 90 -0.44 -5.46 -5.03
CA SER A 90 -1.18 -4.22 -4.79
C SER A 90 -1.91 -3.72 -6.05
N ALA A 91 -2.83 -2.78 -5.86
CA ALA A 91 -3.47 -2.06 -6.96
C ALA A 91 -2.44 -1.30 -7.81
N TYR A 92 -1.43 -0.67 -7.20
CA TYR A 92 -0.36 0.01 -7.93
C TYR A 92 0.41 -0.97 -8.81
N TRP A 93 0.79 -2.12 -8.27
CA TRP A 93 1.50 -3.16 -9.01
C TRP A 93 0.68 -3.70 -10.18
N ILE A 94 -0.61 -3.99 -9.95
CA ILE A 94 -1.53 -4.45 -11.01
C ILE A 94 -1.63 -3.38 -12.11
N ALA A 95 -1.86 -2.13 -11.74
CA ALA A 95 -1.98 -1.02 -12.69
C ALA A 95 -0.71 -0.86 -13.52
N LEU A 96 0.46 -0.85 -12.88
CA LEU A 96 1.75 -0.72 -13.58
C LEU A 96 2.00 -1.89 -14.54
N ARG A 97 1.65 -3.13 -14.14
CA ARG A 97 1.75 -4.30 -15.03
C ARG A 97 0.81 -4.17 -16.23
N THR A 98 -0.42 -3.74 -15.99
CA THR A 98 -1.42 -3.47 -17.03
C THR A 98 -0.94 -2.42 -18.03
N ILE A 99 -0.46 -1.27 -17.57
CA ILE A 99 0.03 -0.18 -18.43
C ILE A 99 1.28 -0.62 -19.21
N ASN A 100 2.22 -1.32 -18.57
CA ASN A 100 3.40 -1.85 -19.25
C ASN A 100 3.05 -2.88 -20.35
N GLU A 101 2.01 -3.66 -20.13
CA GLU A 101 1.53 -4.61 -21.13
C GLU A 101 0.81 -3.89 -22.28
N TYR A 102 -0.04 -2.92 -21.96
CA TYR A 102 -0.73 -2.07 -22.94
C TYR A 102 0.26 -1.31 -23.85
N THR A 103 1.29 -0.67 -23.28
CA THR A 103 2.27 0.09 -24.07
C THR A 103 3.08 -0.78 -25.03
N LYS A 104 3.39 -2.04 -24.66
CA LYS A 104 3.98 -3.04 -25.58
C LYS A 104 3.06 -3.39 -26.74
N GLN A 105 1.75 -3.40 -26.53
CA GLN A 105 0.78 -3.62 -27.60
C GLN A 105 0.66 -2.38 -28.50
N LYS A 106 0.75 -1.19 -27.90
CA LYS A 106 0.68 0.10 -28.60
C LYS A 106 1.88 0.34 -29.54
N ASP A 107 3.09 -0.06 -29.14
CA ASP A 107 4.32 0.09 -29.94
C ASP A 107 4.71 -1.16 -30.76
N GLY A 108 3.87 -2.21 -30.75
CA GLY A 108 4.05 -3.42 -31.56
C GLY A 108 5.03 -4.45 -31.01
N ARG A 109 5.56 -4.28 -29.79
CA ARG A 109 6.36 -5.31 -29.10
C ARG A 109 5.53 -6.53 -28.68
N LYS A 110 4.20 -6.40 -28.63
CA LYS A 110 3.25 -7.48 -28.36
C LYS A 110 2.00 -7.38 -29.22
N GLU A 111 1.34 -8.52 -29.43
CA GLU A 111 0.06 -8.60 -30.14
C GLU A 111 -1.06 -7.91 -29.35
N ARG A 112 -2.01 -7.30 -30.07
CA ARG A 112 -3.18 -6.67 -29.46
C ARG A 112 -4.10 -7.71 -28.83
N THR A 113 -4.60 -7.38 -27.65
CA THR A 113 -5.52 -8.20 -26.85
C THR A 113 -6.70 -7.33 -26.40
N ALA A 114 -7.72 -7.95 -25.78
CA ALA A 114 -8.84 -7.21 -25.20
C ALA A 114 -8.41 -6.12 -24.20
N LEU A 115 -7.25 -6.27 -23.54
CA LEU A 115 -6.70 -5.25 -22.66
C LEU A 115 -6.49 -3.92 -23.40
N TYR A 116 -5.97 -3.97 -24.62
CA TYR A 116 -5.77 -2.79 -25.45
C TYR A 116 -7.08 -2.05 -25.67
N ASP A 117 -8.09 -2.74 -26.20
CA ASP A 117 -9.37 -2.12 -26.54
C ASP A 117 -10.09 -1.55 -25.32
N ILE A 118 -9.97 -2.22 -24.16
CA ILE A 118 -10.53 -1.73 -22.89
C ILE A 118 -9.87 -0.41 -22.47
N LEU A 119 -8.54 -0.31 -22.49
CA LEU A 119 -7.85 0.93 -22.10
C LEU A 119 -8.09 2.07 -23.09
N GLU A 120 -8.08 1.81 -24.40
CA GLU A 120 -8.38 2.84 -25.39
C GLU A 120 -9.76 3.45 -25.15
N LYS A 121 -10.75 2.58 -24.90
CA LYS A 121 -12.14 3.01 -24.69
C LYS A 121 -12.32 3.73 -23.35
N GLU A 122 -11.81 3.16 -22.27
CA GLU A 122 -12.03 3.70 -20.91
C GLU A 122 -11.42 5.10 -20.76
N TYR A 123 -10.23 5.30 -21.32
CA TYR A 123 -9.52 6.58 -21.23
C TYR A 123 -9.68 7.45 -22.49
N ASN A 124 -10.57 7.06 -23.42
CA ASN A 124 -10.82 7.75 -24.68
C ASN A 124 -9.52 8.12 -25.42
N ILE A 125 -8.60 7.17 -25.52
CA ILE A 125 -7.30 7.36 -26.14
C ILE A 125 -7.50 7.48 -27.64
N THR A 126 -7.09 8.60 -28.19
CA THR A 126 -7.15 8.91 -29.62
C THR A 126 -5.76 9.09 -30.23
N TYR A 127 -4.75 9.30 -29.37
CA TYR A 127 -3.36 9.52 -29.78
C TYR A 127 -2.41 8.49 -29.14
N GLN A 128 -1.33 8.16 -29.86
CA GLN A 128 -0.44 7.06 -29.48
C GLN A 128 0.18 7.20 -28.08
N TYR A 129 0.51 8.43 -27.68
CA TYR A 129 1.21 8.71 -26.42
C TYR A 129 0.32 9.35 -25.35
N GLU A 130 -0.99 9.48 -25.58
CA GLU A 130 -1.93 10.11 -24.63
C GLU A 130 -2.02 9.34 -23.29
N ILE A 131 -1.73 8.04 -23.29
CA ILE A 131 -1.60 7.27 -22.04
C ILE A 131 -0.52 7.83 -21.08
N VAL A 132 0.49 8.53 -21.60
CA VAL A 132 1.53 9.15 -20.76
C VAL A 132 0.91 10.21 -19.86
N ASP A 133 -0.01 11.01 -20.39
CA ASP A 133 -0.71 12.02 -19.61
C ASP A 133 -1.60 11.38 -18.55
N VAL A 134 -2.34 10.33 -18.90
CA VAL A 134 -3.19 9.59 -17.93
C VAL A 134 -2.40 9.03 -16.74
N VAL A 135 -1.13 8.68 -16.94
CA VAL A 135 -0.31 8.02 -15.92
C VAL A 135 0.47 9.02 -15.05
N PHE A 136 0.87 10.16 -15.62
CA PHE A 136 1.81 11.07 -14.97
C PHE A 136 1.25 12.48 -14.69
N ASN A 137 0.06 12.83 -15.18
CA ASN A 137 -0.54 14.17 -15.06
C ASN A 137 -1.99 14.11 -14.54
#